data_AF-A1ZC52-F1
#
_entry.id   AF-A1ZC52-F1
#
_cell.length_a   1.000
_cell.length_b   1.000
_cell.length_c   1.000
_cell.angle_alpha   90.00
_cell.angle_beta   90.00
_cell.angle_gamma   90.00
#
_symmetry.space_group_name_H-M   'P 1'
#
loop_
_entity.id
_entity.type
_entity.pdbx_description
1 polymer ?
#
loop_
_entity_poly.entity_id
_entity_poly.type
_entity_poly.pdbx_seq_one_letter_code
_entity_poly.pdbx_strand_id
1 'polypeptide(L)'
;MTKSLYNTLYLPILLVGLLACAKKDDIVDPVAGGGNTTTLTGNTEATDAQSNQYTVGFDQASSNNQNPYVIKKDGQGNQLWKVTYENTGVDGRAVLVTVDANNVPWVVFTVDGGSNDAGYITKKQINADAFSGVYMNSYGSGGGPKASVIAQLDPATGNIVKGSFMTARLTSGKTNTLNITKIGFNNGNFAFEISSAAWPPGKGSSYVRFPDITDDNRIDGAFKIYYEIKTDLSEIVVATLLTQ
;
A
#
# COMPACT_ATOMS: atom_id res chain seq x y z
N MET A 1 77.74 -12.25 35.66
CA MET A 1 76.63 -12.81 36.47
C MET A 1 75.57 -11.73 36.48
N THR A 2 74.39 -11.86 35.89
CA THR A 2 73.39 -12.94 35.91
C THR A 2 72.43 -12.73 34.72
N LYS A 3 71.85 -13.83 34.22
CA LYS A 3 70.90 -13.89 33.09
C LYS A 3 69.65 -13.03 33.31
N SER A 4 69.07 -12.52 32.22
CA SER A 4 67.62 -12.26 32.14
C SER A 4 67.06 -12.78 30.80
N LEU A 5 65.98 -13.55 30.92
CA LEU A 5 65.22 -14.25 29.89
C LEU A 5 63.97 -13.44 29.54
N TYR A 6 63.67 -13.26 28.25
CA TYR A 6 62.33 -12.98 27.73
C TYR A 6 62.25 -13.67 26.35
N ASN A 7 61.71 -14.90 26.26
CA ASN A 7 60.30 -15.26 26.12
C ASN A 7 59.64 -14.62 24.89
N THR A 8 59.86 -15.21 23.71
CA THR A 8 59.14 -14.85 22.48
C THR A 8 57.97 -15.80 22.29
N LEU A 9 56.78 -15.23 22.48
CA LEU A 9 55.47 -15.86 22.40
C LEU A 9 55.09 -16.13 20.94
N TYR A 10 54.62 -17.35 20.64
CA TYR A 10 53.98 -17.72 19.39
C TYR A 10 52.67 -16.93 19.21
N LEU A 11 52.49 -16.29 18.05
CA LEU A 11 51.22 -15.70 17.63
C LEU A 11 50.60 -16.61 16.55
N PRO A 12 49.44 -17.26 16.78
CA PRO A 12 48.77 -18.01 15.73
C PRO A 12 48.06 -17.05 14.76
N ILE A 13 48.30 -17.26 13.46
CA ILE A 13 47.59 -16.58 12.37
C ILE A 13 46.15 -17.09 12.36
N LEU A 14 45.21 -16.21 12.75
CA LEU A 14 43.77 -16.46 12.62
C LEU A 14 43.36 -16.15 11.18
N LEU A 15 43.18 -17.19 10.36
CA LEU A 15 42.65 -17.09 9.00
C LEU A 15 41.14 -16.83 9.09
N VAL A 16 40.72 -15.57 8.93
CA VAL A 16 39.31 -15.18 8.85
C VAL A 16 38.77 -15.60 7.49
N GLY A 17 38.00 -16.68 7.46
CA GLY A 17 37.20 -17.05 6.31
C GLY A 17 36.08 -16.03 6.10
N LEU A 18 36.16 -15.26 5.01
CA LEU A 18 35.06 -14.46 4.51
C LEU A 18 33.93 -15.40 4.07
N LEU A 19 32.90 -15.56 4.92
CA LEU A 19 31.60 -16.01 4.44
C LEU A 19 31.03 -14.91 3.56
N ALA A 20 31.13 -15.09 2.24
CA ALA A 20 30.33 -14.35 1.29
C ALA A 20 28.86 -14.73 1.51
N CYS A 21 28.08 -13.84 2.13
CA CYS A 21 26.63 -13.89 2.01
C CYS A 21 26.29 -13.70 0.53
N ALA A 22 25.71 -14.72 -0.08
CA ALA A 22 25.08 -14.59 -1.39
C ALA A 22 24.03 -13.47 -1.29
N LYS A 23 24.24 -12.42 -2.10
CA LYS A 23 23.24 -11.39 -2.35
C LYS A 23 21.99 -12.10 -2.89
N LYS A 24 20.86 -11.89 -2.22
CA LYS A 24 19.55 -12.18 -2.81
C LYS A 24 19.42 -11.26 -4.02
N ASP A 25 19.13 -11.82 -5.19
CA ASP A 25 18.92 -11.02 -6.39
C ASP A 25 17.80 -10.00 -6.11
N ASP A 26 18.18 -8.73 -6.19
CA ASP A 26 17.26 -7.62 -6.09
C ASP A 26 16.35 -7.68 -7.33
N ILE A 27 15.04 -7.66 -7.12
CA ILE A 27 14.05 -7.48 -8.19
C ILE A 27 14.46 -6.22 -8.95
N VAL A 28 14.81 -6.37 -10.23
CA VAL A 28 15.16 -5.24 -11.09
C VAL A 28 13.86 -4.56 -11.50
N ASP A 29 13.55 -3.44 -10.86
CA ASP A 29 12.47 -2.54 -11.30
C ASP A 29 12.74 -2.13 -12.76
N PRO A 30 11.86 -2.46 -13.72
CA PRO A 30 12.05 -2.06 -15.10
C PRO A 30 11.65 -0.58 -15.26
N VAL A 31 12.55 0.35 -14.91
CA VAL A 31 12.40 1.77 -15.25
C VAL A 31 13.49 2.15 -16.26
N ALA A 32 13.17 1.95 -17.54
CA ALA A 32 13.85 2.64 -18.63
C ALA A 32 13.22 4.04 -18.80
N GLY A 33 13.90 5.07 -18.30
CA GLY A 33 13.56 6.48 -18.58
C GLY A 33 13.91 7.40 -17.42
N GLY A 34 14.98 8.18 -17.56
CA GLY A 34 15.48 9.10 -16.54
C GLY A 34 14.47 10.17 -16.13
N GLY A 35 14.17 10.19 -14.83
CA GLY A 35 13.38 11.19 -14.10
C GLY A 35 13.25 10.68 -12.67
N ASN A 36 13.42 11.55 -11.67
CA ASN A 36 13.39 11.26 -10.22
C ASN A 36 12.71 9.91 -9.86
N THR A 37 13.51 8.92 -9.45
CA THR A 37 12.99 7.62 -9.01
C THR A 37 12.10 7.84 -7.79
N THR A 38 10.79 7.71 -8.00
CA THR A 38 9.79 7.74 -6.95
C THR A 38 9.98 6.53 -6.03
N THR A 39 10.41 6.75 -4.80
CA THR A 39 10.47 5.67 -3.79
C THR A 39 9.04 5.35 -3.33
N LEU A 40 8.50 4.21 -3.77
CA LEU A 40 7.27 3.66 -3.19
C LEU A 40 7.58 3.08 -1.80
N THR A 41 6.68 3.28 -0.84
CA THR A 41 6.88 2.84 0.54
C THR A 41 5.71 2.00 1.05
N GLY A 42 6.02 1.05 1.94
CA GLY A 42 5.06 0.20 2.65
C GLY A 42 4.75 0.73 4.06
N ASN A 43 4.69 2.05 4.24
CA ASN A 43 4.70 2.67 5.56
C ASN A 43 3.30 2.82 6.16
N THR A 44 3.20 2.61 7.46
CA THR A 44 1.99 2.90 8.27
C THR A 44 2.02 4.31 8.87
N GLU A 45 3.08 5.07 8.59
CA GLU A 45 3.27 6.43 9.07
C GLU A 45 3.85 7.32 7.95
N ALA A 46 3.41 8.57 7.91
CA ALA A 46 3.94 9.58 6.99
C ALA A 46 3.96 10.96 7.65
N THR A 47 4.89 11.82 7.24
CA THR A 47 5.03 13.19 7.76
C THR A 47 4.94 14.18 6.61
N ASP A 48 4.14 15.23 6.76
CA ASP A 48 4.04 16.29 5.76
C ASP A 48 5.13 17.37 5.94
N ALA A 49 5.20 18.35 5.03
CA ALA A 49 6.21 19.40 5.08
C ALA A 49 6.00 20.40 6.23
N GLN A 50 4.86 20.36 6.92
CA GLN A 50 4.56 21.14 8.13
C GLN A 50 4.81 20.33 9.41
N SER A 51 5.45 19.17 9.31
CA SER A 51 5.72 18.24 10.41
C SER A 51 4.46 17.63 11.03
N ASN A 52 3.30 17.66 10.37
CA ASN A 52 2.18 16.86 10.81
C ASN A 52 2.46 15.39 10.51
N GLN A 53 2.19 14.54 11.49
CA GLN A 53 2.38 13.10 11.39
C GLN A 53 1.03 12.42 11.21
N TYR A 54 0.95 11.52 10.24
CA TYR A 54 -0.19 10.68 9.94
C TYR A 54 0.15 9.24 10.29
N THR A 55 -0.69 8.58 11.08
CA THR A 55 -0.54 7.18 11.44
C THR A 55 -1.81 6.43 11.06
N VAL A 56 -1.68 5.27 10.43
CA VAL A 56 -2.79 4.41 10.04
C VAL A 56 -2.82 3.13 10.87
N GLY A 57 -4.03 2.60 11.08
CA GLY A 57 -4.19 1.33 11.77
C GLY A 57 -5.65 0.89 11.84
N PHE A 58 -5.96 0.14 12.88
CA PHE A 58 -7.31 -0.32 13.16
C PHE A 58 -7.56 -0.45 14.67
N ASP A 59 -8.80 -0.23 15.07
CA ASP A 59 -9.30 -0.55 16.41
C ASP A 59 -9.93 -1.95 16.38
N GLN A 60 -9.61 -2.80 17.35
CA GLN A 60 -10.25 -4.12 17.48
C GLN A 60 -11.67 -3.94 18.05
N ALA A 61 -12.69 -4.13 17.21
CA ALA A 61 -14.09 -3.89 17.58
C ALA A 61 -14.75 -5.11 18.24
N SER A 62 -14.39 -6.32 17.81
CA SER A 62 -14.82 -7.60 18.41
C SER A 62 -13.69 -8.63 18.26
N SER A 63 -13.91 -9.92 18.57
CA SER A 63 -12.91 -10.97 18.32
C SER A 63 -12.63 -11.22 16.83
N ASN A 64 -13.53 -10.81 15.94
CA ASN A 64 -13.47 -11.09 14.51
C ASN A 64 -13.68 -9.85 13.62
N ASN A 65 -13.72 -8.65 14.20
CA ASN A 65 -13.97 -7.42 13.45
C ASN A 65 -13.02 -6.29 13.88
N GLN A 66 -12.55 -5.54 12.90
CA GLN A 66 -11.63 -4.42 13.08
C GLN A 66 -12.13 -3.21 12.29
N ASN A 67 -11.92 -2.03 12.87
CA ASN A 67 -12.37 -0.77 12.30
C ASN A 67 -11.15 0.09 11.93
N PRO A 68 -10.98 0.50 10.67
CA PRO A 68 -9.85 1.27 10.21
C PRO A 68 -9.85 2.67 10.82
N TYR A 69 -8.69 3.14 11.24
CA TYR A 69 -8.52 4.53 11.66
C TYR A 69 -7.30 5.20 11.03
N VAL A 70 -7.34 6.53 11.03
CA VAL A 70 -6.20 7.39 10.76
C VAL A 70 -6.11 8.43 11.88
N ILE A 71 -4.91 8.71 12.35
CA ILE A 71 -4.61 9.74 13.35
C ILE A 71 -3.74 10.79 12.67
N LYS A 72 -4.01 12.08 12.93
CA LYS A 72 -3.10 13.18 12.64
C LYS A 72 -2.61 13.81 13.93
N LYS A 73 -1.30 14.04 14.02
CA LYS A 73 -0.65 14.81 15.07
C LYS A 73 0.11 15.97 14.48
N ASP A 74 0.31 17.04 15.24
CA ASP A 74 1.25 18.11 14.88
C ASP A 74 2.71 17.71 15.11
N GLY A 75 3.65 18.60 14.76
CA GLY A 75 5.09 18.37 14.94
C GLY A 75 5.54 18.27 16.40
N GLN A 76 4.70 18.65 17.35
CA GLN A 76 4.93 18.51 18.78
C GLN A 76 4.34 17.21 19.34
N GLY A 77 3.61 16.45 18.53
CA GLY A 77 2.98 15.19 18.89
C GLY A 77 1.56 15.33 19.47
N ASN A 78 0.98 16.54 19.45
CA ASN A 78 -0.41 16.72 19.89
C ASN A 78 -1.36 16.15 18.83
N GLN A 79 -2.33 15.35 19.27
CA GLN A 79 -3.35 14.83 18.37
C GLN A 79 -4.29 15.95 17.90
N LEU A 80 -4.33 16.15 16.59
CA LEU A 80 -5.26 17.09 15.95
C LEU A 80 -6.59 16.41 15.67
N TRP A 81 -6.57 15.17 15.17
CA TRP A 81 -7.76 14.36 14.98
C TRP A 81 -7.45 12.86 14.95
N LYS A 82 -8.47 12.05 15.23
CA LYS A 82 -8.54 10.61 14.95
C LYS A 82 -9.87 10.33 14.27
N VAL A 83 -9.86 9.67 13.13
CA VAL A 83 -11.06 9.31 12.36
C VAL A 83 -11.13 7.80 12.20
N THR A 84 -12.29 7.22 12.48
CA THR A 84 -12.62 5.82 12.19
C THR A 84 -13.52 5.76 10.95
N TYR A 85 -13.07 5.05 9.90
CA TYR A 85 -13.67 5.13 8.56
C TYR A 85 -14.69 4.04 8.28
N GLU A 86 -14.74 3.00 9.11
CA GLU A 86 -15.66 1.90 8.94
C GLU A 86 -16.06 1.38 10.34
N ASN A 87 -17.33 1.03 10.55
CA ASN A 87 -17.80 0.44 11.80
C ASN A 87 -19.02 -0.48 11.63
N THR A 88 -19.00 -1.31 10.58
CA THR A 88 -20.03 -2.30 10.27
C THR A 88 -19.55 -3.70 10.69
N GLY A 89 -20.19 -4.75 10.19
CA GLY A 89 -19.77 -6.13 10.42
C GLY A 89 -18.67 -6.62 9.48
N VAL A 90 -18.20 -5.81 8.53
CA VAL A 90 -17.07 -6.14 7.65
C VAL A 90 -15.75 -5.70 8.29
N ASP A 91 -14.71 -6.53 8.17
CA ASP A 91 -13.38 -6.25 8.70
C ASP A 91 -12.68 -5.19 7.84
N GLY A 92 -12.25 -4.10 8.47
CA GLY A 92 -11.57 -2.99 7.83
C GLY A 92 -10.25 -2.61 8.50
N ARG A 93 -9.24 -2.24 7.69
CA ARG A 93 -7.94 -1.74 8.19
C ARG A 93 -7.43 -0.60 7.33
N ALA A 94 -6.79 0.39 7.94
CA ALA A 94 -5.93 1.33 7.23
C ALA A 94 -4.50 0.79 7.29
N VAL A 95 -3.87 0.57 6.14
CA VAL A 95 -2.66 -0.26 6.04
C VAL A 95 -1.44 0.49 5.51
N LEU A 96 -1.65 1.53 4.70
CA LEU A 96 -0.56 2.35 4.15
C LEU A 96 -0.94 3.82 4.16
N VAL A 97 0.05 4.69 4.34
CA VAL A 97 -0.10 6.14 4.17
C VAL A 97 1.11 6.78 3.52
N THR A 98 0.85 7.78 2.70
CA THR A 98 1.85 8.71 2.16
C THR A 98 1.26 10.12 2.11
N VAL A 99 2.07 11.12 1.82
CA VAL A 99 1.64 12.51 1.67
C VAL A 99 2.13 13.03 0.33
N ASP A 100 1.28 13.74 -0.40
CA ASP A 100 1.65 14.37 -1.67
C ASP A 100 2.39 15.71 -1.48
N ALA A 101 2.86 16.30 -2.57
CA ALA A 101 3.59 17.57 -2.55
C ALA A 101 2.75 18.76 -2.01
N ASN A 102 1.42 18.63 -1.94
CA ASN A 102 0.51 19.63 -1.42
C ASN A 102 0.13 19.37 0.05
N ASN A 103 0.81 18.45 0.74
CA ASN A 103 0.53 18.04 2.11
C ASN A 103 -0.82 17.34 2.27
N VAL A 104 -1.32 16.71 1.21
CA VAL A 104 -2.54 15.92 1.26
C VAL A 104 -2.19 14.46 1.58
N PRO A 105 -2.75 13.88 2.65
CA PRO A 105 -2.52 12.48 2.97
C PRO A 105 -3.33 11.56 2.05
N TRP A 106 -2.67 10.48 1.62
CA TRP A 106 -3.25 9.41 0.83
C TRP A 106 -3.10 8.09 1.56
N VAL A 107 -4.21 7.37 1.71
CA VAL A 107 -4.31 6.19 2.54
C VAL A 107 -4.80 5.02 1.71
N VAL A 108 -4.23 3.85 1.97
CA VAL A 108 -4.80 2.58 1.53
C VAL A 108 -5.52 1.93 2.70
N PHE A 109 -6.79 1.60 2.48
CA PHE A 109 -7.57 0.76 3.35
C PHE A 109 -7.74 -0.64 2.73
N THR A 110 -8.08 -1.62 3.57
CA THR A 110 -8.58 -2.94 3.15
C THR A 110 -9.94 -3.17 3.78
N VAL A 111 -10.88 -3.78 3.04
CA VAL A 111 -12.21 -4.20 3.54
C VAL A 111 -12.57 -5.60 3.04
N ASP A 112 -13.15 -6.46 3.88
CA ASP A 112 -13.48 -7.86 3.56
C ASP A 112 -14.89 -8.10 2.97
N GLY A 113 -15.38 -7.16 2.17
CA GLY A 113 -16.70 -7.28 1.57
C GLY A 113 -17.30 -5.91 1.27
N GLY A 114 -18.42 -5.94 0.53
CA GLY A 114 -19.29 -4.77 0.38
C GLY A 114 -20.32 -4.71 1.50
N SER A 115 -20.59 -3.51 2.02
CA SER A 115 -21.75 -3.25 2.88
C SER A 115 -22.54 -2.05 2.36
N ASN A 116 -23.84 -2.04 2.64
CA ASN A 116 -24.72 -0.90 2.41
C ASN A 116 -25.00 -0.08 3.68
N ASP A 117 -24.43 -0.46 4.82
CA ASP A 117 -24.64 0.26 6.07
C ASP A 117 -24.02 1.66 6.02
N ALA A 118 -24.63 2.62 6.73
CA ALA A 118 -24.12 3.98 6.84
C ALA A 118 -22.73 4.04 7.50
N GLY A 119 -22.34 2.99 8.22
CA GLY A 119 -21.01 2.82 8.80
C GLY A 119 -19.95 2.37 7.81
N TYR A 120 -20.28 2.04 6.57
CA TYR A 120 -19.32 1.49 5.61
C TYR A 120 -18.39 2.55 5.04
N ILE A 121 -17.19 2.15 4.59
CA ILE A 121 -16.11 3.05 4.15
C ILE A 121 -16.49 4.01 3.02
N THR A 122 -17.50 3.68 2.21
CA THR A 122 -18.00 4.56 1.13
C THR A 122 -19.09 5.52 1.58
N LYS A 123 -19.40 5.57 2.87
CA LYS A 123 -20.52 6.36 3.43
C LYS A 123 -20.14 7.10 4.71
N LYS A 124 -19.24 6.53 5.50
CA LYS A 124 -18.79 7.07 6.77
C LYS A 124 -17.58 7.97 6.58
N GLN A 125 -17.66 9.21 7.11
CA GLN A 125 -16.55 10.17 7.10
C GLN A 125 -16.03 10.45 5.68
N ILE A 126 -16.97 10.69 4.76
CA ILE A 126 -16.68 11.02 3.37
C ILE A 126 -17.29 12.37 3.00
N ASN A 127 -16.71 13.05 2.03
CA ASN A 127 -17.38 14.14 1.32
C ASN A 127 -18.42 13.57 0.33
N ALA A 128 -19.40 14.40 -0.04
CA ALA A 128 -20.29 14.08 -1.13
C ALA A 128 -19.47 13.73 -2.39
N ASP A 129 -19.93 12.71 -3.13
CA ASP A 129 -19.32 12.28 -4.39
C ASP A 129 -17.87 11.76 -4.33
N ALA A 130 -17.35 11.45 -3.13
CA ALA A 130 -15.97 10.94 -2.98
C ALA A 130 -15.67 9.69 -3.82
N PHE A 131 -16.68 8.85 -4.08
CA PHE A 131 -16.57 7.65 -4.92
C PHE A 131 -17.25 7.82 -6.29
N SER A 132 -17.54 9.05 -6.72
CA SER A 132 -18.14 9.34 -8.03
C SER A 132 -17.05 9.57 -9.08
N GLY A 133 -17.25 9.07 -10.30
CA GLY A 133 -16.34 9.24 -11.43
C GLY A 133 -14.95 8.63 -11.22
N VAL A 134 -14.85 7.63 -10.35
CA VAL A 134 -13.61 6.88 -10.06
C VAL A 134 -13.59 5.54 -10.78
N TYR A 135 -12.42 4.91 -10.80
CA TYR A 135 -12.14 3.65 -11.48
C TYR A 135 -13.05 2.51 -10.98
N MET A 136 -13.21 2.37 -9.66
CA MET A 136 -14.21 1.48 -9.05
C MET A 136 -14.83 2.13 -7.82
N ASN A 137 -16.13 2.41 -7.89
CA ASN A 137 -16.86 3.08 -6.81
C ASN A 137 -17.37 2.14 -5.69
N SER A 138 -17.20 0.83 -5.85
CA SER A 138 -17.74 -0.16 -4.93
C SER A 138 -16.93 -1.47 -4.96
N TYR A 139 -17.18 -2.32 -3.96
CA TYR A 139 -16.63 -3.67 -3.88
C TYR A 139 -17.04 -4.55 -5.08
N GLY A 140 -18.19 -4.29 -5.71
CA GLY A 140 -18.72 -5.10 -6.81
C GLY A 140 -19.41 -6.39 -6.33
N SER A 141 -19.52 -7.38 -7.22
CA SER A 141 -20.22 -8.64 -6.96
C SER A 141 -19.33 -9.68 -6.26
N GLY A 142 -19.90 -10.42 -5.32
CA GLY A 142 -19.17 -11.40 -4.50
C GLY A 142 -19.26 -11.06 -3.01
N GLY A 143 -18.24 -11.47 -2.24
CA GLY A 143 -18.13 -11.21 -0.80
C GLY A 143 -17.09 -12.12 -0.16
N GLY A 144 -16.44 -11.65 0.91
CA GLY A 144 -15.45 -12.40 1.68
C GLY A 144 -13.99 -11.99 1.43
N PRO A 145 -13.48 -11.98 0.18
CA PRO A 145 -12.11 -11.53 -0.09
C PRO A 145 -11.85 -10.07 0.28
N LYS A 146 -10.60 -9.75 0.63
CA LYS A 146 -10.19 -8.39 1.03
C LYS A 146 -9.91 -7.53 -0.19
N ALA A 147 -10.70 -6.47 -0.38
CA ALA A 147 -10.46 -5.45 -1.40
C ALA A 147 -9.61 -4.30 -0.84
N SER A 148 -8.72 -3.73 -1.66
CA SER A 148 -8.04 -2.48 -1.32
C SER A 148 -8.90 -1.28 -1.71
N VAL A 149 -8.79 -0.19 -0.95
CA VAL A 149 -9.39 1.11 -1.25
C VAL A 149 -8.30 2.17 -1.17
N ILE A 150 -8.04 2.88 -2.26
CA ILE A 150 -7.19 4.07 -2.28
C ILE A 150 -8.06 5.26 -1.92
N ALA A 151 -7.61 6.11 -1.01
CA ALA A 151 -8.35 7.28 -0.56
C ALA A 151 -7.43 8.49 -0.37
N GLN A 152 -7.84 9.62 -0.92
CA GLN A 152 -7.33 10.95 -0.58
C GLN A 152 -8.16 11.49 0.59
N LEU A 153 -7.51 12.01 1.62
CA LEU A 153 -8.20 12.60 2.77
C LEU A 153 -8.04 14.12 2.81
N ASP A 154 -9.04 14.80 3.36
CA ASP A 154 -8.94 16.20 3.75
C ASP A 154 -7.97 16.32 4.94
N PRO A 155 -6.84 17.06 4.83
CA PRO A 155 -5.87 17.20 5.93
C PRO A 155 -6.44 17.83 7.20
N ALA A 156 -7.51 18.62 7.10
CA ALA A 156 -8.11 19.34 8.21
C ALA A 156 -9.11 18.47 8.99
N THR A 157 -9.91 17.66 8.26
CA THR A 157 -11.02 16.91 8.86
C THR A 157 -10.78 15.40 8.92
N GLY A 158 -9.89 14.87 8.06
CA GLY A 158 -9.71 13.45 7.84
C GLY A 158 -10.81 12.83 6.97
N ASN A 159 -11.78 13.58 6.45
CA ASN A 159 -12.81 12.99 5.59
C ASN A 159 -12.19 12.49 4.27
N ILE A 160 -12.69 11.36 3.75
CA ILE A 160 -12.33 10.91 2.40
C ILE A 160 -12.93 11.89 1.39
N VAL A 161 -12.07 12.56 0.62
CA VAL A 161 -12.50 13.49 -0.43
C VAL A 161 -12.57 12.82 -1.80
N LYS A 162 -11.76 11.78 -2.00
CA LYS A 162 -11.77 10.95 -3.21
C LYS A 162 -11.36 9.53 -2.83
N GLY A 163 -12.06 8.53 -3.33
CA GLY A 163 -11.73 7.14 -3.06
C GLY A 163 -12.09 6.19 -4.20
N SER A 164 -11.29 5.15 -4.40
CA SER A 164 -11.55 4.09 -5.38
C SER A 164 -11.17 2.74 -4.80
N PHE A 165 -12.01 1.75 -5.07
CA PHE A 165 -11.63 0.35 -4.86
C PHE A 165 -10.58 -0.06 -5.89
N MET A 166 -9.75 -1.01 -5.48
CA MET A 166 -8.84 -1.75 -6.33
C MET A 166 -9.03 -3.23 -6.02
N THR A 167 -9.53 -3.97 -7.00
CA THR A 167 -9.85 -5.40 -6.84
C THR A 167 -9.31 -6.21 -8.00
N ALA A 168 -8.98 -7.46 -7.70
CA ALA A 168 -8.82 -8.50 -8.71
C ALA A 168 -10.16 -9.20 -8.91
N ARG A 169 -10.29 -10.01 -9.96
CA ARG A 169 -11.47 -10.84 -10.19
C ARG A 169 -11.12 -12.29 -10.41
N LEU A 170 -12.02 -13.17 -10.02
CA LEU A 170 -12.03 -14.56 -10.47
C LEU A 170 -12.45 -14.64 -11.94
N THR A 171 -12.21 -15.79 -12.58
CA THR A 171 -12.76 -16.06 -13.94
C THR A 171 -14.29 -15.98 -13.97
N SER A 172 -14.96 -16.22 -12.85
CA SER A 172 -16.41 -16.03 -12.70
C SER A 172 -16.85 -14.56 -12.67
N GLY A 173 -15.92 -13.60 -12.69
CA GLY A 173 -16.20 -12.16 -12.60
C GLY A 173 -16.41 -11.63 -11.18
N LYS A 174 -16.45 -12.50 -10.16
CA LYS A 174 -16.57 -12.09 -8.75
C LYS A 174 -15.30 -11.41 -8.27
N THR A 175 -15.47 -10.41 -7.41
CA THR A 175 -14.40 -9.70 -6.72
C THR A 175 -13.53 -10.66 -5.91
N ASN A 176 -12.22 -10.44 -5.94
CA ASN A 176 -11.23 -11.16 -5.16
C ASN A 176 -10.08 -10.22 -4.74
N THR A 177 -9.24 -10.74 -3.85
CA THR A 177 -8.19 -9.98 -3.18
C THR A 177 -7.21 -9.36 -4.15
N LEU A 178 -6.99 -8.06 -4.00
CA LEU A 178 -5.85 -7.33 -4.52
C LEU A 178 -5.29 -6.51 -3.37
N ASN A 179 -4.08 -6.84 -2.94
CA ASN A 179 -3.39 -6.15 -1.86
C ASN A 179 -2.47 -5.10 -2.46
N ILE A 180 -2.65 -3.84 -2.10
CA ILE A 180 -1.65 -2.80 -2.39
C ILE A 180 -0.56 -2.90 -1.32
N THR A 181 0.71 -3.02 -1.73
CA THR A 181 1.85 -3.29 -0.85
C THR A 181 2.79 -2.11 -0.67
N LYS A 182 2.86 -1.21 -1.65
CA LYS A 182 3.62 0.04 -1.56
C LYS A 182 2.89 1.16 -2.30
N ILE A 183 3.07 2.39 -1.85
CA ILE A 183 2.45 3.59 -2.44
C ILE A 183 3.42 4.78 -2.51
N GLY A 184 3.13 5.71 -3.40
CA GLY A 184 3.89 6.94 -3.64
C GLY A 184 3.33 7.73 -4.82
N PHE A 185 4.12 8.62 -5.43
CA PHE A 185 3.68 9.46 -6.55
C PHE A 185 4.69 9.50 -7.67
N ASN A 186 4.29 9.12 -8.87
CA ASN A 186 5.16 9.21 -10.05
C ASN A 186 4.50 10.08 -11.11
N ASN A 187 5.23 11.07 -11.65
CA ASN A 187 4.74 11.96 -12.72
C ASN A 187 3.35 12.59 -12.44
N GLY A 188 3.06 12.92 -11.18
CA GLY A 188 1.77 13.50 -10.77
C GLY A 188 0.63 12.48 -10.63
N ASN A 189 0.88 11.20 -10.86
CA ASN A 189 -0.05 10.10 -10.62
C ASN A 189 0.20 9.46 -9.25
N PHE A 190 -0.84 8.85 -8.68
CA PHE A 190 -0.68 7.97 -7.53
C PHE A 190 -0.11 6.63 -8.02
N ALA A 191 1.08 6.29 -7.54
CA ALA A 191 1.82 5.10 -7.95
C ALA A 191 1.78 4.05 -6.84
N PHE A 192 1.61 2.78 -7.21
CA PHE A 192 1.49 1.70 -6.23
C PHE A 192 1.87 0.33 -6.79
N GLU A 193 2.36 -0.54 -5.89
CA GLU A 193 2.59 -1.96 -6.16
C GLU A 193 1.47 -2.81 -5.58
N ILE A 194 1.18 -3.94 -6.23
CA ILE A 194 0.18 -4.89 -5.76
C ILE A 194 0.71 -6.32 -5.66
N SER A 195 -0.06 -7.13 -4.92
CA SER A 195 0.03 -8.59 -4.91
C SER A 195 -1.37 -9.18 -5.00
N SER A 196 -1.62 -10.06 -5.98
CA SER A 196 -2.90 -10.77 -6.10
C SER A 196 -2.72 -12.19 -6.64
N ALA A 197 -3.37 -13.18 -6.02
CA ALA A 197 -3.48 -14.54 -6.56
C ALA A 197 -4.59 -14.67 -7.62
N ALA A 198 -5.44 -13.65 -7.77
CA ALA A 198 -6.53 -13.60 -8.74
C ALA A 198 -6.18 -12.64 -9.89
N TRP A 199 -7.07 -12.48 -10.87
CA TRP A 199 -6.78 -11.73 -12.08
C TRP A 199 -6.86 -10.22 -11.84
N PRO A 200 -5.72 -9.50 -11.84
CA PRO A 200 -5.70 -8.07 -11.57
C PRO A 200 -6.17 -7.27 -12.81
N PRO A 201 -6.53 -5.99 -12.63
CA PRO A 201 -6.95 -5.14 -13.75
C PRO A 201 -5.77 -4.74 -14.66
N GLY A 202 -6.05 -4.51 -15.94
CA GLY A 202 -5.16 -3.79 -16.85
C GLY A 202 -5.34 -2.27 -16.74
N LYS A 203 -4.70 -1.55 -17.67
CA LYS A 203 -4.89 -0.10 -17.84
C LYS A 203 -6.32 0.26 -18.31
N GLY A 204 -6.74 1.49 -18.04
CA GLY A 204 -8.02 2.05 -18.48
C GLY A 204 -8.88 2.58 -17.33
N SER A 205 -10.12 2.94 -17.66
CA SER A 205 -11.07 3.59 -16.73
C SER A 205 -12.09 2.64 -16.11
N SER A 206 -11.98 1.34 -16.38
CA SER A 206 -12.80 0.30 -15.76
C SER A 206 -12.07 -1.04 -15.80
N TYR A 207 -12.58 -2.03 -15.04
CA TYR A 207 -11.96 -3.34 -15.00
C TYR A 207 -11.96 -4.01 -16.37
N VAL A 208 -10.76 -4.19 -16.90
CA VAL A 208 -10.43 -5.19 -17.91
C VAL A 208 -9.35 -6.07 -17.29
N ARG A 209 -9.39 -7.39 -17.50
CA ARG A 209 -8.31 -8.27 -17.03
C ARG A 209 -6.98 -7.79 -17.61
N PHE A 210 -5.92 -7.79 -16.82
CA PHE A 210 -4.57 -7.49 -17.30
C PHE A 210 -4.23 -8.40 -18.50
N PRO A 211 -3.83 -7.85 -19.65
CA PRO A 211 -3.66 -8.61 -20.87
C PRO A 211 -2.44 -9.54 -20.80
N ASP A 212 -2.51 -10.65 -21.54
CA ASP A 212 -1.36 -11.51 -21.85
C ASP A 212 -0.60 -12.09 -20.63
N ILE A 213 -1.30 -12.28 -19.50
CA ILE A 213 -0.77 -12.99 -18.33
C ILE A 213 -1.42 -14.36 -18.15
N THR A 214 -0.60 -15.33 -17.72
CA THR A 214 -1.01 -16.69 -17.34
C THR A 214 -0.56 -16.97 -15.90
N ASP A 215 -0.95 -18.13 -15.36
CA ASP A 215 -0.54 -18.52 -14.01
C ASP A 215 0.99 -18.63 -13.85
N ASP A 216 1.73 -18.86 -14.93
CA ASP A 216 3.20 -18.93 -14.94
C ASP A 216 3.86 -17.57 -14.64
N ASN A 217 3.12 -16.47 -14.78
CA ASN A 217 3.62 -15.13 -14.45
C ASN A 217 3.55 -14.81 -12.96
N ARG A 218 3.06 -15.73 -12.11
CA ARG A 218 2.98 -15.51 -10.67
C ARG A 218 4.34 -15.69 -10.01
N ILE A 219 4.67 -14.76 -9.12
CA ILE A 219 5.83 -14.82 -8.23
C ILE A 219 5.30 -15.13 -6.83
N ASP A 220 5.78 -16.23 -6.24
CA ASP A 220 5.31 -16.75 -4.95
C ASP A 220 3.78 -16.89 -4.89
N GLY A 221 3.18 -17.37 -5.98
CA GLY A 221 1.74 -17.60 -6.09
C GLY A 221 0.89 -16.34 -6.32
N ALA A 222 1.50 -15.19 -6.61
CA ALA A 222 0.79 -13.95 -6.88
C ALA A 222 1.32 -13.19 -8.10
N PHE A 223 0.43 -12.52 -8.83
CA PHE A 223 0.78 -11.45 -9.75
C PHE A 223 1.28 -10.25 -8.97
N LYS A 224 2.46 -9.76 -9.33
CA LYS A 224 3.08 -8.54 -8.82
C LYS A 224 3.04 -7.51 -9.94
N ILE A 225 2.41 -6.36 -9.70
CA ILE A 225 2.20 -5.35 -10.74
C ILE A 225 2.46 -3.97 -10.14
N TYR A 226 3.17 -3.14 -10.90
CA TYR A 226 3.28 -1.71 -10.67
C TYR A 226 2.18 -0.99 -11.45
N TYR A 227 1.49 -0.09 -10.76
CA TYR A 227 0.44 0.75 -11.33
C TYR A 227 0.75 2.24 -11.12
N GLU A 228 0.27 3.05 -12.07
CA GLU A 228 -0.01 4.46 -11.84
C GLU A 228 -1.48 4.72 -12.17
N ILE A 229 -2.18 5.40 -11.26
CA ILE A 229 -3.56 5.85 -11.44
C ILE A 229 -3.60 7.38 -11.32
N LYS A 230 -4.43 8.03 -12.13
CA LYS A 230 -4.66 9.48 -12.01
C LYS A 230 -5.08 9.85 -10.59
N THR A 231 -4.74 11.04 -10.11
CA THR A 231 -5.10 11.51 -8.76
C THR A 231 -6.59 11.85 -8.61
N ASP A 232 -7.36 11.94 -9.71
CA ASP A 232 -8.82 11.89 -9.64
C ASP A 232 -9.37 10.46 -9.52
N LEU A 233 -8.48 9.46 -9.44
CA LEU A 233 -8.75 8.03 -9.37
C LEU A 233 -9.63 7.49 -10.51
N SER A 234 -9.72 8.18 -11.65
CA SER A 234 -10.62 7.79 -12.75
C SER A 234 -10.05 6.72 -13.68
N GLU A 235 -8.72 6.61 -13.78
CA GLU A 235 -8.07 5.81 -14.83
C GLU A 235 -6.68 5.33 -14.40
N ILE A 236 -6.44 4.02 -14.57
CA ILE A 236 -5.10 3.43 -14.49
C ILE A 236 -4.37 3.72 -15.81
N VAL A 237 -3.29 4.49 -15.73
CA VAL A 237 -2.51 4.94 -16.89
C VAL A 237 -1.25 4.10 -17.13
N VAL A 238 -0.71 3.48 -16.08
CA VAL A 238 0.41 2.53 -16.17
C VAL A 238 0.02 1.24 -15.46
N ALA A 239 0.35 0.10 -16.06
CA ALA A 239 0.15 -1.23 -15.51
C ALA A 239 1.27 -2.14 -16.04
N THR A 240 2.27 -2.44 -15.21
CA THR A 240 3.48 -3.17 -15.60
C THR A 240 3.65 -4.39 -14.70
N LEU A 241 3.69 -5.58 -15.29
CA LEU A 241 4.02 -6.81 -14.56
C LEU A 241 5.44 -6.70 -14.03
N LEU A 242 5.61 -6.91 -12.73
CA LEU A 242 6.91 -7.02 -12.10
C LEU A 242 7.38 -8.46 -12.27
N THR A 243 8.49 -8.64 -12.96
CA THR A 243 9.16 -9.92 -13.13
C THR A 243 10.26 -10.07 -12.10
N GLN A 244 10.65 -11.32 -11.79
CA GLN A 244 11.91 -11.58 -11.09
C GLN A 244 13.09 -11.19 -11.98
#